data_AF-A0A9X3DF24-F1
#
_entry.id   AF-A0A9X3DF24-F1
#
_cell.length_a   1.000
_cell.length_b   1.000
_cell.length_c   1.000
_cell.angle_alpha   90.00
_cell.angle_beta   90.00
_cell.angle_gamma   90.00
#
_symmetry.space_group_name_H-M   'P 1'
#
loop_
_entity.id
_entity.type
_entity.pdbx_description
1 polymer ?
#
loop_
_entity_poly.entity_id
_entity_poly.type
_entity_poly.pdbx_seq_one_letter_code
_entity_poly.pdbx_strand_id
1 'polypeptide(L)'
;MITDSDVNNFVKSENPDFAKDKFGRFQVQPTDSLLKNLKCNGILANWNIRNWEKVDVTNDGLTDLVFIAYWYDYISYVFIDKGNNKFQLFRFSKNLFENCELIKPIKIGTKNYLRLFRKTQQPDFESKIPFSYKEVLITDTLVFKYNSFIELEVPVNDIVKSIEMKASGCFGNCPVFSLTLYHTGKGDFEGIAFTRTDGKSSKILSLNTFKELCDLANYINVKKLNDQYQVPWTDDQTATLTITYENGLKKTIRDYGMQGTFGLSALYLKMTDVAVTW
;
A
#
# COMPACT_ATOMS: atom_id res chain seq x y z
N MET A 1 16.45 -27.41 -11.39
CA MET A 1 15.83 -26.71 -10.24
C MET A 1 16.21 -25.25 -10.32
N ILE A 2 15.30 -24.32 -10.03
CA ILE A 2 15.61 -22.89 -9.97
C ILE A 2 16.42 -22.63 -8.70
N THR A 3 17.50 -21.86 -8.82
CA THR A 3 18.41 -21.50 -7.73
C THR A 3 18.20 -20.05 -7.27
N ASP A 4 18.73 -19.68 -6.11
CA ASP A 4 18.77 -18.28 -5.65
C ASP A 4 19.47 -17.37 -6.68
N SER A 5 20.46 -17.89 -7.41
CA SER A 5 21.17 -17.14 -8.45
C SER A 5 20.26 -16.86 -9.65
N ASP A 6 19.43 -17.83 -10.06
CA ASP A 6 18.49 -17.64 -11.16
C ASP A 6 17.45 -16.58 -10.81
N VAL A 7 16.92 -16.61 -9.58
CA VAL A 7 15.97 -15.60 -9.08
C VAL A 7 16.62 -14.22 -9.03
N ASN A 8 17.86 -14.11 -8.51
CA ASN A 8 18.61 -12.85 -8.51
C ASN A 8 18.80 -12.26 -9.91
N ASN A 9 19.13 -13.11 -10.89
CA ASN A 9 19.33 -12.69 -12.27
C ASN A 9 18.01 -12.20 -12.88
N PHE A 10 16.91 -12.93 -12.67
CA PHE A 10 15.58 -12.55 -13.12
C PHE A 10 15.11 -11.22 -12.54
N VAL A 11 15.14 -11.05 -11.20
CA VAL A 11 14.63 -9.81 -10.59
C VAL A 11 15.42 -8.57 -11.03
N LYS A 12 16.73 -8.72 -11.31
CA LYS A 12 17.58 -7.64 -11.84
C LYS A 12 17.35 -7.35 -13.31
N SER A 13 16.96 -8.35 -14.11
CA SER A 13 16.58 -8.12 -15.51
C SER A 13 15.26 -7.37 -15.61
N GLU A 14 14.29 -7.72 -14.76
CA GLU A 14 12.95 -7.11 -14.77
C GLU A 14 12.92 -5.71 -14.14
N ASN A 15 13.76 -5.45 -13.14
CA ASN A 15 13.93 -4.11 -12.60
C ASN A 15 15.40 -3.67 -12.67
N PRO A 16 15.79 -2.93 -13.73
CA PRO A 16 17.16 -2.49 -13.93
C PRO A 16 17.72 -1.64 -12.79
N ASP A 17 16.88 -1.01 -11.95
CA ASP A 17 17.38 -0.25 -10.80
C ASP A 17 18.04 -1.16 -9.76
N PHE A 18 17.60 -2.42 -9.65
CA PHE A 18 18.25 -3.43 -8.80
C PHE A 18 19.65 -3.81 -9.29
N ALA A 19 20.00 -3.50 -10.54
CA ALA A 19 21.32 -3.79 -11.11
C ALA A 19 22.30 -2.62 -10.97
N LYS A 20 21.83 -1.41 -10.64
CA LYS A 20 22.65 -0.18 -10.65
C LYS A 20 23.57 -0.04 -9.43
N ASP A 21 23.41 -0.87 -8.40
CA ASP A 21 24.16 -0.84 -7.13
C ASP A 21 24.20 0.54 -6.44
N LYS A 22 23.32 1.48 -6.82
CA LYS A 22 23.37 2.89 -6.42
C LYS A 22 23.20 3.10 -4.90
N PHE A 23 22.41 2.24 -4.27
CA PHE A 23 22.08 2.32 -2.84
C PHE A 23 22.63 1.13 -2.04
N GLY A 24 23.59 0.42 -2.63
CA GLY A 24 24.08 -0.87 -2.15
C GLY A 24 23.77 -1.99 -3.13
N ARG A 25 24.45 -3.13 -2.94
CA ARG A 25 24.29 -4.30 -3.79
C ARG A 25 22.98 -5.00 -3.47
N PHE A 26 22.03 -4.95 -4.40
CA PHE A 26 20.78 -5.69 -4.30
C PHE A 26 21.05 -7.20 -4.35
N GLN A 27 20.43 -7.95 -3.44
CA GLN A 27 20.54 -9.40 -3.40
C GLN A 27 19.33 -10.09 -2.75
N VAL A 28 18.75 -11.07 -3.44
CA VAL A 28 17.93 -12.13 -2.83
C VAL A 28 18.89 -13.11 -2.16
N GLN A 29 19.03 -13.00 -0.84
CA GLN A 29 19.96 -13.82 -0.06
C GLN A 29 19.36 -15.17 0.31
N PRO A 30 20.17 -16.19 0.63
CA PRO A 30 19.66 -17.48 1.12
C PRO A 30 18.81 -17.32 2.38
N THR A 31 17.83 -18.20 2.57
CA THR A 31 16.90 -18.15 3.72
C THR A 31 17.64 -18.15 5.08
N ASP A 32 18.74 -18.89 5.21
CA ASP A 32 19.55 -18.90 6.45
C ASP A 32 20.16 -17.53 6.78
N SER A 33 20.50 -16.75 5.76
CA SER A 33 21.00 -15.38 5.94
C SER A 33 19.88 -14.46 6.43
N LEU A 34 18.65 -14.63 5.90
CA LEU A 34 17.48 -13.89 6.38
C LEU A 34 17.20 -14.21 7.86
N LEU A 35 17.18 -15.50 8.23
CA LEU A 35 16.96 -15.94 9.61
C LEU A 35 18.01 -15.39 10.58
N LYS A 36 19.26 -15.26 10.13
CA LYS A 36 20.34 -14.70 10.93
C LYS A 36 20.19 -13.18 11.12
N ASN A 37 19.85 -12.46 10.06
CA ASN A 37 20.00 -11.01 10.00
C ASN A 37 18.71 -10.24 10.30
N LEU A 38 17.54 -10.80 9.99
CA LEU A 38 16.26 -10.11 10.13
C LEU A 38 15.60 -10.47 11.48
N LYS A 39 15.52 -9.50 12.39
CA LYS A 39 15.08 -9.70 13.78
C LYS A 39 13.63 -9.28 14.02
N CYS A 40 12.71 -9.88 13.27
CA CYS A 40 11.28 -9.59 13.32
C CYS A 40 10.50 -10.53 14.25
N ASN A 41 10.83 -10.53 15.54
CA ASN A 41 10.16 -11.32 16.58
C ASN A 41 10.07 -12.83 16.26
N GLY A 42 11.07 -13.37 15.55
CA GLY A 42 11.13 -14.77 15.14
C GLY A 42 10.10 -15.16 14.07
N ILE A 43 9.38 -14.21 13.47
CA ILE A 43 8.27 -14.50 12.56
C ILE A 43 8.71 -15.27 11.30
N LEU A 44 9.91 -14.99 10.78
CA LEU A 44 10.49 -15.74 9.65
C LEU A 44 10.53 -17.24 9.94
N ALA A 45 11.03 -17.63 11.11
CA ALA A 45 11.12 -19.03 11.53
C ALA A 45 9.72 -19.60 11.85
N ASN A 46 8.92 -18.87 12.64
CA ASN A 46 7.60 -19.31 13.08
C ASN A 46 6.65 -19.56 11.91
N TRP A 47 6.72 -18.73 10.88
CA TRP A 47 5.92 -18.89 9.68
C TRP A 47 6.65 -19.67 8.60
N ASN A 48 7.88 -20.14 8.80
CA ASN A 48 8.66 -20.82 7.76
C ASN A 48 8.68 -20.01 6.44
N ILE A 49 8.98 -18.72 6.55
CA ILE A 49 9.09 -17.81 5.40
C ILE A 49 10.39 -18.10 4.68
N ARG A 50 10.32 -18.30 3.36
CA ARG A 50 11.48 -18.48 2.50
C ARG A 50 11.92 -17.16 1.89
N ASN A 51 13.16 -17.11 1.43
CA ASN A 51 13.69 -15.98 0.68
C ASN A 51 12.94 -15.71 -0.63
N TRP A 52 12.40 -16.74 -1.27
CA TRP A 52 11.47 -16.60 -2.40
C TRP A 52 10.56 -17.80 -2.57
N GLU A 53 9.39 -17.57 -3.16
CA GLU A 53 8.38 -18.57 -3.49
C GLU A 53 7.67 -18.20 -4.81
N LYS A 54 7.43 -19.20 -5.66
CA LYS A 54 6.58 -19.05 -6.85
C LYS A 54 5.15 -19.44 -6.51
N VAL A 55 4.18 -18.59 -6.82
CA VAL A 55 2.79 -18.78 -6.43
C VAL A 55 1.89 -17.89 -7.29
N ASP A 56 0.69 -18.36 -7.64
CA ASP A 56 -0.36 -17.54 -8.28
C ASP A 56 -1.10 -16.72 -7.21
N VAL A 57 -0.54 -15.58 -6.76
CA VAL A 57 -1.14 -14.78 -5.67
C VAL A 57 -2.29 -13.92 -6.16
N THR A 58 -2.37 -13.66 -7.46
CA THR A 58 -3.50 -12.96 -8.09
C THR A 58 -4.70 -13.88 -8.35
N ASN A 59 -4.49 -15.20 -8.36
CA ASN A 59 -5.48 -16.23 -8.70
C ASN A 59 -5.98 -16.11 -10.15
N ASP A 60 -5.10 -15.75 -11.09
CA ASP A 60 -5.40 -15.63 -12.51
C ASP A 60 -4.83 -16.77 -13.37
N GLY A 61 -4.16 -17.75 -12.75
CA GLY A 61 -3.55 -18.89 -13.41
C GLY A 61 -2.11 -18.64 -13.91
N LEU A 62 -1.58 -17.43 -13.74
CA LEU A 62 -0.17 -17.12 -14.01
C LEU A 62 0.69 -17.35 -12.77
N THR A 63 2.01 -17.40 -12.94
CA THR A 63 2.94 -17.65 -11.84
C THR A 63 3.61 -16.36 -11.42
N ASP A 64 3.30 -15.88 -10.22
CA ASP A 64 3.97 -14.75 -9.61
C ASP A 64 5.19 -15.18 -8.79
N LEU A 65 6.01 -14.20 -8.42
CA LEU A 65 7.18 -14.40 -7.58
C LEU A 65 7.09 -13.51 -6.34
N VAL A 66 7.05 -14.14 -5.17
CA VAL A 66 7.15 -13.47 -3.86
C VAL A 66 8.57 -13.66 -3.35
N PHE A 67 9.24 -12.60 -2.90
CA PHE A 67 10.63 -12.68 -2.46
C PHE A 67 11.00 -11.60 -1.45
N ILE A 68 12.05 -11.87 -0.68
CA ILE A 68 12.69 -10.91 0.21
C ILE A 68 14.08 -10.63 -0.33
N ALA A 69 14.40 -9.36 -0.52
CA ALA A 69 15.73 -8.93 -0.97
C ALA A 69 16.34 -7.95 0.02
N TYR A 70 17.66 -8.03 0.13
CA TYR A 70 18.47 -7.02 0.79
C TYR A 70 18.84 -5.94 -0.21
N TRP A 71 18.46 -4.70 0.08
CA TRP A 71 18.91 -3.52 -0.64
C TRP A 71 18.93 -2.33 0.33
N TYR A 72 20.09 -2.10 0.96
CA TYR A 72 20.27 -1.29 2.19
C TYR A 72 19.57 -1.88 3.43
N ASP A 73 18.37 -2.40 3.25
CA ASP A 73 17.60 -3.14 4.25
C ASP A 73 16.85 -4.32 3.61
N TYR A 74 16.26 -5.20 4.43
CA TYR A 74 15.41 -6.28 3.96
C TYR A 74 14.01 -5.78 3.64
N ILE A 75 13.58 -6.04 2.40
CA ILE A 75 12.28 -5.60 1.90
C ILE A 75 11.60 -6.80 1.24
N SER A 76 10.30 -6.96 1.51
CA SER A 76 9.49 -7.96 0.82
C SER A 76 8.93 -7.38 -0.48
N TYR A 77 8.88 -8.22 -1.51
CA TYR A 77 8.45 -7.84 -2.85
C TYR A 77 7.54 -8.92 -3.45
N VAL A 78 6.73 -8.49 -4.41
CA VAL A 78 5.97 -9.38 -5.29
C VAL A 78 6.13 -8.91 -6.72
N PHE A 79 6.59 -9.78 -7.61
CA PHE A 79 6.43 -9.61 -9.05
C PHE A 79 5.18 -10.35 -9.50
N ILE A 80 4.19 -9.61 -9.97
CA ILE A 80 2.98 -10.17 -10.59
C ILE A 80 3.26 -10.36 -12.08
N ASP A 81 2.99 -11.57 -12.59
CA ASP A 81 2.99 -11.83 -14.03
C ASP A 81 1.69 -11.29 -14.66
N LYS A 82 1.81 -10.41 -15.64
CA LYS A 82 0.69 -9.83 -16.41
C LYS A 82 0.49 -10.54 -17.76
N GLY A 83 1.20 -11.65 -17.97
CA GLY A 83 1.31 -12.36 -19.23
C GLY A 83 2.20 -11.63 -20.23
N ASN A 84 2.52 -12.30 -21.34
CA ASN A 84 3.32 -11.74 -22.43
C ASN A 84 4.67 -11.16 -21.98
N ASN A 85 5.33 -11.80 -21.00
CA ASN A 85 6.60 -11.36 -20.41
C ASN A 85 6.54 -9.92 -19.85
N LYS A 86 5.40 -9.53 -19.26
CA LYS A 86 5.24 -8.26 -18.56
C LYS A 86 5.04 -8.53 -17.09
N PHE A 87 5.86 -7.90 -16.25
CA PHE A 87 5.78 -8.06 -14.80
C PHE A 87 5.48 -6.72 -14.13
N GLN A 88 4.71 -6.77 -13.04
CA GLN A 88 4.45 -5.62 -12.18
C GLN A 88 5.04 -5.86 -10.79
N LEU A 89 5.93 -4.98 -10.35
CA LEU A 89 6.55 -5.05 -9.04
C LEU A 89 5.71 -4.35 -7.98
N PHE A 90 5.50 -5.02 -6.85
CA PHE A 90 4.98 -4.46 -5.61
C PHE A 90 6.04 -4.56 -4.53
N ARG A 91 6.22 -3.47 -3.77
CA ARG A 91 7.16 -3.35 -2.67
C ARG A 91 6.38 -3.22 -1.35
N PHE A 92 6.71 -4.04 -0.35
CA PHE A 92 6.11 -4.02 0.98
C PHE A 92 7.11 -3.40 1.95
N SER A 93 6.85 -2.14 2.29
CA SER A 93 7.78 -1.25 3.01
C SER A 93 7.11 0.09 3.30
N LYS A 94 5.92 0.05 3.92
CA LYS A 94 5.20 1.30 4.15
C LYS A 94 6.05 2.22 5.05
N ASN A 95 6.67 1.68 6.09
CA ASN A 95 7.60 2.40 6.97
C ASN A 95 9.04 2.29 6.45
N LEU A 96 9.72 3.42 6.22
CA LEU A 96 11.11 3.46 5.77
C LEU A 96 12.14 3.15 6.87
N PHE A 97 11.73 3.20 8.14
CA PHE A 97 12.57 3.01 9.32
C PHE A 97 12.31 1.67 10.02
N GLU A 98 11.53 0.78 9.41
CA GLU A 98 11.17 -0.52 9.95
C GLU A 98 11.16 -1.56 8.85
N ASN A 99 11.94 -2.63 9.02
CA ASN A 99 12.12 -3.70 8.03
C ASN A 99 11.28 -4.94 8.32
N CYS A 100 10.51 -4.92 9.41
CA CYS A 100 9.59 -5.99 9.76
C CYS A 100 8.21 -5.84 9.12
N GLU A 101 8.19 -5.64 7.80
CA GLU A 101 7.00 -5.75 6.94
C GLU A 101 7.19 -6.96 6.00
N LEU A 102 6.71 -8.11 6.47
CA LEU A 102 6.95 -9.42 5.89
C LEU A 102 5.65 -10.00 5.35
N ILE A 103 5.75 -10.65 4.19
CA ILE A 103 4.63 -11.37 3.58
C ILE A 103 4.97 -12.84 3.42
N LYS A 104 3.94 -13.68 3.51
CA LYS A 104 4.04 -15.10 3.25
C LYS A 104 2.88 -15.55 2.35
N PRO A 105 3.14 -16.22 1.22
CA PRO A 105 2.09 -16.93 0.49
C PRO A 105 1.35 -17.94 1.37
N ILE A 106 0.03 -17.86 1.38
CA ILE A 106 -0.84 -18.81 2.07
C ILE A 106 -1.99 -19.22 1.15
N LYS A 107 -2.64 -20.33 1.47
CA LYS A 107 -3.82 -20.82 0.76
C LYS A 107 -5.00 -20.92 1.72
N ILE A 108 -6.15 -20.37 1.34
CA ILE A 108 -7.41 -20.49 2.07
C ILE A 108 -8.44 -21.08 1.10
N GLY A 109 -8.85 -22.33 1.37
CA GLY A 109 -9.65 -23.10 0.41
C GLY A 109 -8.89 -23.31 -0.90
N THR A 110 -9.49 -22.88 -2.02
CA THR A 110 -8.88 -23.01 -3.35
C THR A 110 -8.02 -21.81 -3.76
N LYS A 111 -8.07 -20.70 -3.01
CA LYS A 111 -7.44 -19.43 -3.38
C LYS A 111 -6.16 -19.16 -2.61
N ASN A 112 -5.22 -18.51 -3.27
CA ASN A 112 -3.98 -18.02 -2.70
C ASN A 112 -4.14 -16.57 -2.21
N TYR A 113 -3.42 -16.25 -1.14
CA TYR A 113 -3.40 -14.95 -0.46
C TYR A 113 -1.98 -14.69 0.05
N LEU A 114 -1.75 -13.48 0.57
CA LEU A 114 -0.54 -13.16 1.33
C LEU A 114 -0.89 -12.96 2.79
N ARG A 115 -0.26 -13.70 3.70
CA ARG A 115 -0.28 -13.38 5.12
C ARG A 115 0.72 -12.25 5.37
N LEU A 116 0.26 -11.17 5.97
CA LEU A 116 1.08 -10.01 6.35
C LEU A 116 1.47 -10.10 7.81
N PHE A 117 2.74 -9.81 8.10
CA PHE A 117 3.22 -9.38 9.41
C PHE A 117 3.82 -7.99 9.26
N ARG A 118 3.37 -7.03 10.06
CA ARG A 118 3.89 -5.66 10.06
C ARG A 118 4.13 -5.19 11.48
N LYS A 119 5.38 -4.88 11.80
CA LYS A 119 5.71 -4.07 12.98
C LYS A 119 5.59 -2.61 12.60
N THR A 120 4.97 -1.81 13.46
CA THR A 120 4.76 -0.38 13.20
C THR A 120 4.58 0.37 14.53
N GLN A 121 4.45 1.69 14.46
CA GLN A 121 4.14 2.53 15.62
C GLN A 121 2.85 3.29 15.34
N GLN A 122 2.03 3.46 16.38
CA GLN A 122 0.79 4.22 16.31
C GLN A 122 0.71 5.18 17.50
N PRO A 123 0.00 6.31 17.38
CA PRO A 123 -0.16 7.24 18.49
C PRO A 123 -0.78 6.56 19.71
N ASP A 124 -0.21 6.82 20.87
CA ASP A 124 -0.74 6.37 22.15
C ASP A 124 -1.67 7.43 22.73
N PHE A 125 -2.91 7.45 22.21
CA PHE A 125 -3.96 8.36 22.67
C PHE A 125 -4.39 8.12 24.13
N GLU A 126 -4.09 6.95 24.70
CA GLU A 126 -4.44 6.62 26.09
C GLU A 126 -3.47 7.27 27.08
N SER A 127 -2.19 7.38 26.71
CA SER A 127 -1.15 7.96 27.57
C SER A 127 -1.36 9.42 27.96
N LYS A 128 -2.16 10.18 27.17
CA LYS A 128 -2.32 11.64 27.27
C LYS A 128 -0.99 12.43 27.17
N ILE A 129 0.11 11.78 26.83
CA ILE A 129 1.41 12.41 26.60
C ILE A 129 1.44 12.87 25.13
N PRO A 130 1.67 14.17 24.85
CA PRO A 130 1.81 14.64 23.48
C PRO A 130 2.92 13.89 22.73
N PHE A 131 2.63 13.49 21.49
CA PHE A 131 3.58 12.75 20.63
C PHE A 131 4.09 11.43 21.23
N SER A 132 3.28 10.78 22.07
CA SER A 132 3.54 9.42 22.51
C SER A 132 3.11 8.41 21.46
N TYR A 133 3.91 7.36 21.28
CA TYR A 133 3.64 6.28 20.33
C TYR A 133 3.88 4.92 20.98
N LYS A 134 3.08 3.94 20.60
CA LYS A 134 3.25 2.54 21.01
C LYS A 134 3.58 1.66 19.81
N GLU A 135 4.44 0.68 20.05
CA GLU A 135 4.70 -0.38 19.08
C GLU A 135 3.43 -1.24 18.91
N VAL A 136 3.09 -1.51 17.65
CA VAL A 136 1.95 -2.35 17.28
C VAL A 136 2.44 -3.41 16.31
N LEU A 137 2.08 -4.65 16.59
CA LEU A 137 2.29 -5.78 15.69
C LEU A 137 0.96 -6.08 14.99
N ILE A 138 0.95 -5.93 13.67
CA ILE A 138 -0.21 -6.18 12.82
C ILE A 138 0.02 -7.51 12.11
N THR A 139 -1.00 -8.38 12.15
CA THR A 139 -1.06 -9.58 11.32
C THR A 139 -2.37 -9.56 10.57
N ASP A 140 -2.30 -9.74 9.25
CA ASP A 140 -3.48 -9.69 8.39
C ASP A 140 -3.36 -10.68 7.22
N THR A 141 -4.41 -10.80 6.42
CA THR A 141 -4.43 -11.51 5.15
C THR A 141 -4.73 -10.53 4.04
N LEU A 142 -3.86 -10.45 3.05
CA LEU A 142 -4.01 -9.60 1.88
C LEU A 142 -4.47 -10.42 0.67
N VAL A 143 -5.29 -9.79 -0.15
CA VAL A 143 -5.76 -10.29 -1.45
C VAL A 143 -5.40 -9.29 -2.53
N PHE A 144 -5.11 -9.78 -3.74
CA PHE A 144 -4.94 -8.91 -4.89
C PHE A 144 -6.30 -8.49 -5.47
N LYS A 145 -6.67 -7.22 -5.29
CA LYS A 145 -7.91 -6.62 -5.83
C LYS A 145 -7.70 -5.14 -6.15
N TYR A 146 -8.48 -4.62 -7.08
CA TYR A 146 -8.38 -3.22 -7.52
C TYR A 146 -6.96 -2.81 -7.97
N ASN A 147 -6.21 -3.77 -8.53
CA ASN A 147 -4.80 -3.66 -8.92
C ASN A 147 -3.83 -3.34 -7.77
N SER A 148 -4.15 -3.79 -6.55
CA SER A 148 -3.30 -3.66 -5.37
C SER A 148 -3.46 -4.87 -4.44
N PHE A 149 -2.48 -5.07 -3.54
CA PHE A 149 -2.67 -5.93 -2.39
C PHE A 149 -3.35 -5.14 -1.27
N ILE A 150 -4.51 -5.61 -0.83
CA ILE A 150 -5.33 -4.98 0.21
C ILE A 150 -5.86 -6.03 1.17
N GLU A 151 -6.26 -5.61 2.37
CA GLU A 151 -6.81 -6.50 3.40
C GLU A 151 -8.01 -7.31 2.87
N LEU A 152 -8.08 -8.58 3.26
CA LEU A 152 -9.17 -9.48 2.91
C LEU A 152 -10.40 -9.14 3.75
N GLU A 153 -11.32 -8.39 3.15
CA GLU A 153 -12.53 -7.93 3.79
C GLU A 153 -13.81 -8.51 3.18
N VAL A 154 -14.90 -8.43 3.95
CA VAL A 154 -16.25 -8.65 3.45
C VAL A 154 -16.81 -7.29 3.00
N PRO A 155 -17.05 -7.08 1.69
CA PRO A 155 -17.48 -5.80 1.18
C PRO A 155 -18.85 -5.41 1.75
N VAL A 156 -19.00 -4.12 2.02
CA VAL A 156 -20.31 -3.50 2.25
C VAL A 156 -20.86 -2.93 0.94
N ASN A 157 -22.12 -2.50 0.95
CA ASN A 157 -22.77 -1.92 -0.23
C ASN A 157 -23.41 -0.57 0.11
N ASP A 158 -22.60 0.33 0.69
CA ASP A 158 -23.05 1.68 0.99
C ASP A 158 -23.06 2.54 -0.27
N ILE A 159 -24.04 3.44 -0.36
CA ILE A 159 -24.14 4.39 -1.47
C ILE A 159 -23.32 5.64 -1.11
N VAL A 160 -22.18 5.79 -1.77
CA VAL A 160 -21.27 6.92 -1.60
C VAL A 160 -21.74 8.09 -2.49
N LYS A 161 -21.99 9.23 -1.87
CA LYS A 161 -22.40 10.47 -2.53
C LYS A 161 -21.21 11.25 -3.09
N SER A 162 -20.13 11.32 -2.30
CA SER A 162 -18.89 11.97 -2.69
C SER A 162 -17.68 11.43 -1.91
N ILE A 163 -16.51 11.53 -2.53
CA ILE A 163 -15.22 11.21 -1.93
C ILE A 163 -14.32 12.44 -2.09
N GLU A 164 -13.82 12.97 -0.99
CA GLU A 164 -12.89 14.09 -0.93
C GLU A 164 -11.55 13.62 -0.38
N MET A 165 -10.44 14.04 -0.99
CA MET A 165 -9.09 13.89 -0.45
C MET A 165 -8.36 15.22 -0.48
N LYS A 166 -7.75 15.57 0.65
CA LYS A 166 -6.79 16.67 0.76
C LYS A 166 -5.42 16.10 1.08
N ALA A 167 -4.42 16.57 0.35
CA ALA A 167 -3.02 16.18 0.55
C ALA A 167 -2.21 17.41 0.95
N SER A 168 -1.50 17.36 2.08
CA SER A 168 -0.66 18.48 2.59
C SER A 168 0.73 18.49 1.96
N GLY A 169 1.56 19.50 2.25
CA GLY A 169 2.99 19.45 1.88
C GLY A 169 3.77 18.36 2.61
N CYS A 170 4.96 18.05 2.08
CA CYS A 170 6.04 17.28 2.70
C CYS A 170 7.37 18.05 2.47
N PHE A 171 8.50 17.57 3.00
CA PHE A 171 9.80 18.23 2.76
C PHE A 171 10.30 18.11 1.30
N GLY A 172 9.72 17.20 0.51
CA GLY A 172 10.00 17.03 -0.92
C GLY A 172 8.91 17.59 -1.83
N ASN A 173 8.79 17.00 -3.03
CA ASN A 173 7.86 17.44 -4.07
C ASN A 173 6.52 16.68 -4.02
N CYS A 174 5.95 16.49 -2.82
CA CYS A 174 4.67 15.80 -2.71
C CYS A 174 3.53 16.70 -3.23
N PRO A 175 2.66 16.21 -4.13
CA PRO A 175 1.54 16.99 -4.65
C PRO A 175 0.61 17.48 -3.54
N VAL A 176 0.39 18.79 -3.47
CA VAL A 176 -0.50 19.44 -2.51
C VAL A 176 -1.78 19.83 -3.23
N PHE A 177 -2.91 19.26 -2.81
CA PHE A 177 -4.19 19.46 -3.49
C PHE A 177 -5.40 19.20 -2.59
N SER A 178 -6.56 19.64 -3.07
CA SER A 178 -7.89 19.19 -2.65
C SER A 178 -8.65 18.65 -3.85
N LEU A 179 -9.14 17.42 -3.78
CA LEU A 179 -9.92 16.77 -4.84
C LEU A 179 -11.23 16.24 -4.24
N THR A 180 -12.37 16.64 -4.80
CA THR A 180 -13.68 16.07 -4.49
C THR A 180 -14.30 15.46 -5.73
N LEU A 181 -14.69 14.20 -5.65
CA LEU A 181 -15.41 13.49 -6.71
C LEU A 181 -16.82 13.18 -6.25
N TYR A 182 -17.80 13.36 -7.13
CA TYR A 182 -19.22 13.18 -6.84
C TYR A 182 -19.81 12.03 -7.68
N HIS A 183 -20.88 11.42 -7.16
CA HIS A 183 -21.61 10.35 -7.88
C HIS A 183 -22.18 10.78 -9.23
N THR A 184 -22.32 12.08 -9.47
CA THR A 184 -22.77 12.65 -10.75
C THR A 184 -21.67 12.68 -11.81
N GLY A 185 -20.44 12.24 -11.49
CA GLY A 185 -19.27 12.34 -12.35
C GLY A 185 -18.58 13.70 -12.31
N LYS A 186 -19.18 14.71 -11.67
CA LYS A 186 -18.47 15.97 -11.39
C LYS A 186 -17.25 15.70 -10.51
N GLY A 187 -16.16 16.39 -10.78
CA GLY A 187 -15.04 16.51 -9.86
C GLY A 187 -14.64 17.98 -9.72
N ASP A 188 -14.36 18.38 -8.48
CA ASP A 188 -13.84 19.70 -8.12
C ASP A 188 -12.41 19.52 -7.59
N PHE A 189 -11.48 20.31 -8.11
CA PHE A 189 -10.06 20.22 -7.79
C PHE A 189 -9.49 21.59 -7.47
N GLU A 190 -8.59 21.63 -6.51
CA GLU A 190 -7.76 22.77 -6.19
C GLU A 190 -6.31 22.29 -6.07
N GLY A 191 -5.48 22.62 -7.06
CA GLY A 191 -4.05 22.36 -7.01
C GLY A 191 -3.33 23.51 -6.32
N ILE A 192 -2.36 23.19 -5.46
CA ILE A 192 -1.67 24.16 -4.61
C ILE A 192 -0.17 24.16 -4.87
N ALA A 193 0.46 22.97 -4.90
CA ALA A 193 1.89 22.84 -5.18
C ALA A 193 2.19 21.45 -5.75
N PHE A 194 3.21 21.36 -6.60
CA PHE A 194 3.65 20.09 -7.23
C PHE A 194 2.52 19.33 -7.95
N THR A 195 1.53 20.07 -8.43
CA THR A 195 0.43 19.60 -9.28
C THR A 195 0.61 20.15 -10.69
N ARG A 196 0.03 19.48 -11.70
CA ARG A 196 0.06 19.99 -13.08
C ARG A 196 -0.85 21.20 -13.27
N THR A 197 -1.99 21.18 -12.59
CA THR A 197 -2.99 22.25 -12.62
C THR A 197 -2.93 23.01 -11.31
N ASP A 198 -2.82 24.33 -11.37
CA ASP A 198 -2.81 25.21 -10.20
C ASP A 198 -4.15 25.94 -10.04
N GLY A 199 -4.57 26.13 -8.79
CA GLY A 199 -5.84 26.78 -8.46
C GLY A 199 -7.06 25.90 -8.69
N LYS A 200 -8.24 26.53 -8.63
CA LYS A 200 -9.54 25.84 -8.67
C LYS A 200 -9.96 25.51 -10.09
N SER A 201 -10.43 24.28 -10.29
CA SER A 201 -11.01 23.82 -11.53
C SER A 201 -12.04 22.71 -11.30
N SER A 202 -12.91 22.50 -12.27
CA SER A 202 -13.92 21.44 -12.23
C SER A 202 -13.99 20.75 -13.58
N LYS A 203 -14.21 19.44 -13.59
CA LYS A 203 -14.49 18.68 -14.83
C LYS A 203 -15.51 17.58 -14.59
N ILE A 204 -16.04 17.04 -15.67
CA ILE A 204 -16.84 15.82 -15.65
C ILE A 204 -15.90 14.65 -15.98
N LEU A 205 -15.78 13.73 -15.04
CA LEU A 205 -15.01 12.49 -15.17
C LEU A 205 -15.92 11.35 -15.62
N SER A 206 -15.29 10.29 -16.12
CA SER A 206 -15.99 9.02 -16.33
C SER A 206 -16.58 8.54 -15.00
N LEU A 207 -17.83 8.08 -15.05
CA LEU A 207 -18.48 7.46 -13.89
C LEU A 207 -17.72 6.23 -13.38
N ASN A 208 -16.94 5.57 -14.25
CA ASN A 208 -16.09 4.43 -13.85
C ASN A 208 -15.02 4.84 -12.82
N THR A 209 -14.43 6.04 -12.96
CA THR A 209 -13.42 6.52 -12.00
C THR A 209 -14.02 6.64 -10.60
N PHE A 210 -15.19 7.24 -10.48
CA PHE A 210 -15.88 7.35 -9.19
C PHE A 210 -16.34 5.98 -8.68
N LYS A 211 -16.89 5.15 -9.56
CA LYS A 211 -17.35 3.80 -9.22
C LYS A 211 -16.23 2.93 -8.65
N GLU A 212 -15.05 2.91 -9.27
CA GLU A 212 -13.91 2.13 -8.78
C GLU A 212 -13.46 2.57 -7.38
N LEU A 213 -13.45 3.87 -7.10
CA LEU A 213 -13.12 4.40 -5.78
C LEU A 213 -14.19 4.02 -4.74
N CYS A 214 -15.46 4.06 -5.11
CA CYS A 214 -16.57 3.64 -4.24
C CYS A 214 -16.51 2.14 -3.96
N ASP A 215 -16.31 1.32 -4.98
CA ASP A 215 -16.19 -0.13 -4.84
C ASP A 215 -15.00 -0.48 -3.92
N LEU A 216 -13.85 0.19 -4.09
CA LEU A 216 -12.70 0.01 -3.21
C LEU A 216 -13.01 0.46 -1.77
N ALA A 217 -13.59 1.65 -1.56
CA ALA A 217 -13.93 2.17 -0.24
C ALA A 217 -14.93 1.27 0.51
N ASN A 218 -15.91 0.72 -0.22
CA ASN A 218 -16.86 -0.27 0.29
C ASN A 218 -16.20 -1.61 0.56
N TYR A 219 -15.28 -2.05 -0.29
CA TYR A 219 -14.55 -3.30 -0.08
C TYR A 219 -13.73 -3.26 1.20
N ILE A 220 -12.93 -2.20 1.40
CA ILE A 220 -12.07 -2.04 2.59
C ILE A 220 -12.88 -1.63 3.84
N ASN A 221 -14.20 -1.52 3.72
CA ASN A 221 -15.12 -1.10 4.76
C ASN A 221 -14.63 0.15 5.50
N VAL A 222 -14.38 1.22 4.74
CA VAL A 222 -13.72 2.45 5.21
C VAL A 222 -14.33 3.04 6.50
N LYS A 223 -15.63 2.80 6.76
CA LYS A 223 -16.32 3.22 8.00
C LYS A 223 -15.71 2.61 9.26
N LYS A 224 -15.17 1.38 9.19
CA LYS A 224 -14.56 0.65 10.31
C LYS A 224 -13.11 1.05 10.59
N LEU A 225 -12.44 1.70 9.64
CA LEU A 225 -11.06 2.14 9.83
C LEU A 225 -10.96 3.19 10.94
N ASN A 226 -9.78 3.39 11.50
CA ASN A 226 -9.57 4.44 12.49
C ASN A 226 -9.71 5.81 11.83
N ASP A 227 -10.18 6.81 12.60
CA ASP A 227 -10.28 8.19 12.11
C ASP A 227 -8.91 8.87 11.99
N GLN A 228 -7.88 8.34 12.64
CA GLN A 228 -6.54 8.90 12.63
C GLN A 228 -5.45 7.83 12.54
N TYR A 229 -4.49 8.08 11.67
CA TYR A 229 -3.21 7.37 11.57
C TYR A 229 -2.09 8.40 11.56
N GLN A 230 -0.96 8.07 12.17
CA GLN A 230 0.17 8.99 12.26
C GLN A 230 1.47 8.26 12.55
N VAL A 231 2.50 8.66 11.84
CA VAL A 231 3.89 8.24 12.05
C VAL A 231 4.60 9.08 13.12
N PRO A 232 5.63 8.53 13.79
CA PRO A 232 6.38 9.19 14.86
C PRO A 232 7.49 10.16 14.37
N TRP A 233 7.76 10.22 13.07
CA TRP A 233 8.74 11.15 12.49
C TRP A 233 8.07 12.39 11.89
N THR A 234 8.85 13.34 11.37
CA THR A 234 8.36 14.58 10.74
C THR A 234 8.48 14.53 9.21
N ASP A 235 8.10 15.62 8.54
CA ASP A 235 8.39 15.87 7.11
C ASP A 235 7.61 15.06 6.06
N ASP A 236 6.71 14.18 6.49
CA ASP A 236 5.79 13.46 5.61
C ASP A 236 4.53 14.26 5.25
N GLN A 237 3.87 13.84 4.17
CA GLN A 237 2.57 14.34 3.74
C GLN A 237 1.43 13.80 4.63
N THR A 238 0.39 14.62 4.85
CA THR A 238 -0.89 14.19 5.43
C THR A 238 -1.90 13.99 4.32
N ALA A 239 -2.58 12.83 4.31
CA ALA A 239 -3.82 12.64 3.56
C ALA A 239 -5.01 12.82 4.51
N THR A 240 -5.99 13.65 4.13
CA THR A 240 -7.29 13.73 4.80
C THR A 240 -8.36 13.30 3.82
N LEU A 241 -8.97 12.14 4.07
CA LEU A 241 -10.03 11.56 3.25
C LEU A 241 -11.37 11.76 3.94
N THR A 242 -12.35 12.30 3.22
CA THR A 242 -13.74 12.40 3.68
C THR A 242 -14.66 11.69 2.69
N ILE A 243 -15.42 10.71 3.18
CA ILE A 243 -16.45 10.03 2.40
C ILE A 243 -17.81 10.44 2.94
N THR A 244 -18.64 11.00 2.07
CA THR A 244 -20.03 11.35 2.38
C THR A 244 -20.95 10.33 1.71
N TYR A 245 -21.87 9.75 2.48
CA TYR A 245 -22.86 8.78 2.02
C TYR A 245 -24.21 9.44 1.74
N GLU A 246 -25.06 8.81 0.94
CA GLU A 246 -26.40 9.35 0.60
C GLU A 246 -27.31 9.53 1.82
N ASN A 247 -27.15 8.69 2.85
CA ASN A 247 -27.88 8.83 4.11
C ASN A 247 -27.39 9.99 5.00
N GLY A 248 -26.43 10.79 4.53
CA GLY A 248 -25.86 11.93 5.26
C GLY A 248 -24.71 11.58 6.21
N LEU A 249 -24.40 10.29 6.42
CA LEU A 249 -23.22 9.89 7.19
C LEU A 249 -21.95 10.42 6.53
N LYS A 250 -20.99 10.83 7.36
CA LYS A 250 -19.64 11.22 6.92
C LYS A 250 -18.59 10.45 7.71
N LYS A 251 -17.60 9.92 7.00
CA LYS A 251 -16.39 9.33 7.58
C LYS A 251 -15.21 10.17 7.16
N THR A 252 -14.42 10.67 8.11
CA THR A 252 -13.20 11.42 7.85
C THR A 252 -12.02 10.69 8.47
N ILE A 253 -10.97 10.46 7.69
CA ILE A 253 -9.73 9.82 8.13
C ILE A 253 -8.57 10.77 7.85
N ARG A 254 -7.80 11.10 8.89
CA ARG A 254 -6.54 11.86 8.77
C ARG A 254 -5.36 10.91 8.95
N ASP A 255 -4.55 10.76 7.92
CA ASP A 255 -3.38 9.86 7.91
C ASP A 255 -2.10 10.64 7.61
N TYR A 256 -1.30 10.88 8.65
CA TYR A 256 0.02 11.50 8.54
C TYR A 256 1.08 10.43 8.27
N GLY A 257 1.81 10.57 7.15
CA GLY A 257 2.71 9.54 6.63
C GLY A 257 2.04 8.54 5.69
N MET A 258 0.70 8.59 5.55
CA MET A 258 -0.09 7.70 4.69
C MET A 258 0.16 6.21 5.02
N GLN A 259 0.34 5.92 6.31
CA GLN A 259 0.79 4.64 6.86
C GLN A 259 -0.35 3.78 7.43
N GLY A 260 -1.60 4.11 7.14
CA GLY A 260 -2.76 3.31 7.52
C GLY A 260 -2.78 1.90 6.92
N THR A 261 -3.96 1.42 6.56
CA THR A 261 -4.10 0.09 5.93
C THR A 261 -3.58 0.09 4.49
N PHE A 262 -3.31 -1.10 3.94
CA PHE A 262 -2.97 -1.25 2.52
C PHE A 262 -4.13 -0.82 1.63
N GLY A 263 -5.36 -1.18 2.00
CA GLY A 263 -6.58 -0.72 1.34
C GLY A 263 -6.73 0.80 1.31
N LEU A 264 -6.45 1.47 2.43
CA LEU A 264 -6.51 2.93 2.50
C LEU A 264 -5.45 3.59 1.61
N SER A 265 -4.22 3.07 1.59
CA SER A 265 -3.19 3.57 0.68
C SER A 265 -3.52 3.31 -0.79
N ALA A 266 -4.15 2.19 -1.13
CA ALA A 266 -4.62 1.96 -2.50
C ALA A 266 -5.67 3.00 -2.93
N LEU A 267 -6.55 3.40 -2.01
CA LEU A 267 -7.54 4.45 -2.26
C LEU A 267 -6.86 5.81 -2.46
N TYR A 268 -5.90 6.16 -1.60
CA TYR A 268 -5.12 7.39 -1.73
C TYR A 268 -4.35 7.46 -3.05
N LEU A 269 -3.66 6.38 -3.43
CA LEU A 269 -2.92 6.31 -4.69
C LEU A 269 -3.82 6.58 -5.89
N LYS A 270 -4.99 5.93 -5.96
CA LYS A 270 -5.96 6.17 -7.05
C LYS A 270 -6.46 7.62 -7.09
N MET A 271 -6.71 8.23 -5.94
CA MET A 271 -7.13 9.65 -5.90
C MET A 271 -5.99 10.59 -6.30
N THR A 272 -4.76 10.31 -5.85
CA THR A 272 -3.57 11.05 -6.25
C THR A 272 -3.30 10.94 -7.74
N ASP A 273 -3.48 9.75 -8.35
CA ASP A 273 -3.32 9.55 -9.80
C ASP A 273 -4.28 10.45 -10.60
N VAL A 274 -5.52 10.60 -10.14
CA VAL A 274 -6.49 11.55 -10.72
C VAL A 274 -6.06 12.99 -10.52
N ALA A 275 -5.53 13.34 -9.35
CA ALA A 275 -5.10 14.69 -9.00
C ALA A 275 -3.85 15.15 -9.78
N VAL A 276 -2.83 14.29 -9.93
CA VAL A 276 -1.58 14.65 -10.62
C VAL A 276 -1.73 14.71 -12.13
N THR A 277 -2.73 14.01 -12.68
CA THR A 277 -3.10 14.05 -14.09
C THR A 277 -4.28 14.99 -14.37
N TRP A 278 -4.69 15.78 -13.37
CA TRP A 278 -5.89 16.60 -13.42
C TRP A 278 -5.91 17.57 -14.60
#